data_AF-A0A2E6U5Z5-F1
#
_entry.id   AF-A0A2E6U5Z5-F1
#
_cell.length_a   1.000
_cell.length_b   1.000
_cell.length_c   1.000
_cell.angle_alpha   90.00
_cell.angle_beta   90.00
_cell.angle_gamma   90.00
#
_symmetry.space_group_name_H-M   'P 1'
#
loop_
_entity.id
_entity.type
_entity.pdbx_description
1 polymer ?
#
loop_
_entity_poly.entity_id
_entity_poly.type
_entity_poly.pdbx_seq_one_letter_code
_entity_poly.pdbx_strand_id
1 'polypeptide(L)'
;MDDDIDVFAELGVTPTAAPAAGGGDDDLLGLLAEAPSAPTADPLAALMDDDEGGHETVQGVVEAPPAAEPAPAPEPSQPAPEAQTAPALSEEMIGQVVALLVQRGLSVDPRKLGLPSDAALDVGQVTVERDDDLVVARADVTLNDAPMHPFAAVRLTEEGLSSLSPPDALPEAWHPMHDVLATALMEGAQQLEQALGRAWVRP
;
A
#
# COMPACT_ATOMS: atom_id res chain seq x y z
N MET A 1 1.17 15.74 45.92
CA MET A 1 0.76 14.58 46.74
C MET A 1 -0.68 14.86 47.16
N ASP A 2 -1.69 14.29 46.52
CA ASP A 2 -1.74 12.93 45.96
C ASP A 2 -2.04 12.91 44.45
N ASP A 3 -1.24 12.13 43.74
CA ASP A 3 -1.36 11.79 42.32
C ASP A 3 -2.21 10.50 42.25
N ASP A 4 -3.54 10.66 42.19
CA ASP A 4 -4.44 9.54 41.90
C ASP A 4 -4.48 9.41 40.37
N ILE A 5 -3.44 8.78 39.82
CA ILE A 5 -3.39 8.38 38.41
C ILE A 5 -4.40 7.24 38.24
N ASP A 6 -5.45 7.49 37.46
CA ASP A 6 -6.39 6.48 36.98
C ASP A 6 -5.63 5.46 36.10
N VAL A 7 -5.16 4.37 36.73
CA VAL A 7 -4.46 3.23 36.12
C VAL A 7 -5.24 2.60 34.95
N PHE A 8 -6.55 2.82 34.88
CA PHE A 8 -7.40 2.29 33.81
C PHE A 8 -7.31 3.07 32.50
N ALA A 9 -6.80 4.32 32.50
CA ALA A 9 -6.68 5.13 31.30
C ALA A 9 -5.48 4.72 30.40
N GLU A 10 -4.42 4.11 30.96
CA GLU A 10 -3.21 3.73 30.23
C GLU A 10 -3.34 2.36 29.50
N LEU A 11 -4.26 1.50 29.94
CA LEU A 11 -4.44 0.15 29.38
C LEU A 11 -5.60 0.03 28.37
N GLY A 12 -6.29 1.13 28.05
CA GLY A 12 -7.33 1.15 27.02
C GLY A 12 -8.53 0.23 27.29
N VAL A 13 -8.87 -0.04 28.56
CA VAL A 13 -10.02 -0.88 28.92
C VAL A 13 -11.15 0.01 29.43
N THR A 14 -12.19 0.20 28.63
CA THR A 14 -13.48 0.64 29.15
C THR A 14 -14.21 -0.60 29.72
N PRO A 15 -14.58 -0.63 31.01
CA PRO A 15 -15.49 -1.66 31.50
C PRO A 15 -16.83 -1.49 30.79
N THR A 16 -17.19 -2.48 29.98
CA THR A 16 -18.52 -2.62 29.40
C THR A 16 -19.56 -2.65 30.52
N ALA A 17 -20.38 -1.61 30.59
CA ALA A 17 -21.45 -1.50 31.56
C ALA A 17 -22.74 -2.14 30.98
N ALA A 18 -23.07 -3.31 31.55
CA ALA A 18 -24.36 -4.01 31.64
C ALA A 18 -25.10 -4.47 30.34
N PRO A 19 -25.40 -5.78 30.25
CA PRO A 19 -26.72 -6.24 29.84
C PRO A 19 -27.58 -6.44 31.09
N ALA A 20 -28.68 -5.70 31.19
CA ALA A 20 -29.75 -6.02 32.12
C ALA A 20 -30.31 -7.40 31.77
N ALA A 21 -30.41 -8.26 32.78
CA ALA A 21 -31.02 -9.57 32.72
C ALA A 21 -32.46 -9.49 32.20
N GLY A 22 -32.81 -10.40 31.29
CA GLY A 22 -34.16 -10.51 30.75
C GLY A 22 -34.39 -11.79 29.95
N GLY A 23 -34.39 -12.94 30.61
CA GLY A 23 -35.22 -14.12 30.32
C GLY A 23 -34.98 -14.89 29.02
N GLY A 24 -34.54 -16.14 29.15
CA GLY A 24 -34.61 -17.13 28.07
C GLY A 24 -33.65 -18.31 28.26
N ASP A 25 -33.94 -19.18 29.23
CA ASP A 25 -33.52 -20.58 29.19
C ASP A 25 -34.11 -21.23 27.94
N ASP A 26 -33.27 -21.66 26.99
CA ASP A 26 -33.13 -23.06 26.56
C ASP A 26 -32.28 -23.10 25.27
N ASP A 27 -31.48 -24.16 25.14
CA ASP A 27 -30.82 -24.60 23.90
C ASP A 27 -29.69 -23.72 23.33
N LEU A 28 -28.46 -23.87 23.83
CA LEU A 28 -27.22 -23.93 23.00
C LEU A 28 -26.03 -24.59 23.74
N LEU A 29 -26.28 -25.60 24.59
CA LEU A 29 -25.25 -26.53 25.07
C LEU A 29 -24.91 -27.59 23.99
N GLY A 30 -24.58 -27.11 22.78
CA GLY A 30 -24.43 -27.94 21.58
C GLY A 30 -23.17 -27.70 20.75
N LEU A 31 -22.16 -26.97 21.26
CA LEU A 31 -20.90 -26.72 20.54
C LEU A 31 -19.63 -27.07 21.35
N LEU A 32 -19.75 -28.03 22.28
CA LEU A 32 -18.63 -28.64 23.01
C LEU A 32 -18.24 -30.04 22.48
N ALA A 33 -18.51 -30.28 21.20
CA ALA A 33 -17.94 -31.38 20.40
C ALA A 33 -17.39 -30.69 19.13
N GLU A 34 -16.17 -30.86 18.66
CA GLU A 34 -15.22 -31.97 18.72
C GLU A 34 -13.90 -31.39 18.15
N ALA A 35 -12.77 -31.62 18.82
CA ALA A 35 -11.46 -31.27 18.27
C ALA A 35 -10.97 -32.40 17.35
N PRO A 36 -10.35 -32.06 16.21
CA PRO A 36 -9.17 -32.80 15.79
C PRO A 36 -7.94 -31.89 15.77
N SER A 37 -6.96 -32.25 16.59
CA SER A 37 -5.61 -31.69 16.61
C SER A 37 -4.96 -31.77 15.23
N ALA A 38 -4.56 -30.63 14.69
CA ALA A 38 -3.57 -30.56 13.62
C ALA A 38 -2.18 -30.35 14.26
N PRO A 39 -1.12 -31.03 13.77
CA PRO A 39 0.21 -30.87 14.31
C PRO A 39 0.73 -29.46 14.03
N THR A 40 1.06 -28.73 15.10
CA THR A 40 1.87 -27.51 15.05
C THR A 40 3.20 -27.85 14.41
N ALA A 41 3.35 -27.57 13.11
CA ALA A 41 4.65 -27.50 12.46
C ALA A 41 5.32 -26.21 12.94
N ASP A 42 6.33 -26.37 13.79
CA ASP A 42 7.15 -25.29 14.33
C ASP A 42 8.02 -24.68 13.20
N PRO A 43 7.82 -23.40 12.81
CA PRO A 43 8.51 -22.79 11.67
C PRO A 43 9.98 -22.43 11.96
N LEU A 44 10.46 -22.60 13.19
CA LEU A 44 11.87 -22.33 13.54
C LEU A 44 12.78 -23.54 13.30
N ALA A 45 12.21 -24.75 13.18
CA ALA A 45 12.98 -25.96 12.86
C ALA A 45 13.55 -25.97 11.43
N ALA A 46 13.01 -25.15 10.52
CA ALA A 46 13.46 -25.08 9.12
C ALA A 46 14.63 -24.11 8.87
N LEU A 47 15.07 -23.34 9.88
CA LEU A 47 16.09 -22.30 9.72
C LEU A 47 17.44 -22.63 10.39
N MET A 48 17.57 -23.81 11.02
CA MET A 48 18.79 -24.23 11.73
C MET A 48 19.53 -25.39 11.05
N ASP A 49 19.08 -25.83 9.87
CA ASP A 49 19.71 -26.90 9.08
C ASP A 49 20.04 -26.38 7.67
N ASP A 50 21.01 -25.47 7.58
CA ASP A 50 21.86 -25.34 6.39
C ASP A 50 23.25 -24.90 6.86
N ASP A 51 23.99 -25.92 7.24
CA ASP A 51 25.40 -25.92 7.59
C ASP A 51 26.24 -26.00 6.31
N GLU A 52 27.23 -25.09 6.23
CA GLU A 52 28.56 -25.33 5.69
C GLU A 52 28.76 -25.71 4.19
N GLY A 53 29.41 -24.80 3.47
CA GLY A 53 30.10 -25.06 2.20
C GLY A 53 30.47 -23.73 1.52
N GLY A 54 31.61 -23.07 1.77
CA GLY A 54 32.95 -23.62 1.76
C GLY A 54 33.52 -23.56 0.34
N HIS A 55 33.93 -22.38 -0.15
CA HIS A 55 34.88 -22.27 -1.27
C HIS A 55 35.81 -21.05 -1.12
N GLU A 56 37.07 -21.41 -0.90
CA GLU A 56 38.34 -20.69 -0.89
C GLU A 56 38.68 -20.10 -2.28
N THR A 57 39.38 -18.94 -2.34
CA THR A 57 40.72 -18.79 -2.98
C THR A 57 41.24 -17.33 -3.00
N VAL A 58 42.26 -17.10 -2.17
CA VAL A 58 43.60 -16.51 -2.44
C VAL A 58 43.81 -15.59 -3.65
N GLN A 59 44.29 -14.36 -3.39
CA GLN A 59 45.48 -13.70 -4.01
C GLN A 59 45.52 -12.24 -3.52
N GLY A 60 46.61 -11.60 -3.13
CA GLY A 60 48.03 -11.90 -3.23
C GLY A 60 48.73 -10.55 -2.99
N VAL A 61 49.67 -10.53 -2.05
CA VAL A 61 50.50 -9.38 -1.69
C VAL A 61 51.35 -8.94 -2.89
N VAL A 62 51.39 -7.64 -3.21
CA VAL A 62 52.59 -7.03 -3.81
C VAL A 62 52.79 -5.61 -3.25
N GLU A 63 53.82 -5.50 -2.43
CA GLU A 63 54.48 -4.28 -1.96
C GLU A 63 55.25 -3.62 -3.12
N ALA A 64 55.21 -2.29 -3.22
CA ALA A 64 56.23 -1.50 -3.92
C ALA A 64 56.27 -0.03 -3.44
N PRO A 65 57.41 0.46 -2.95
CA PRO A 65 57.84 1.85 -3.11
C PRO A 65 59.23 1.93 -3.81
N PRO A 66 59.82 3.11 -4.13
CA PRO A 66 59.30 4.43 -4.50
C PRO A 66 59.93 5.01 -5.82
N ALA A 67 59.53 6.24 -6.16
CA ALA A 67 60.24 7.27 -6.97
C ALA A 67 60.22 7.23 -8.52
N ALA A 68 59.51 8.19 -9.14
CA ALA A 68 60.05 9.22 -10.06
C ALA A 68 58.93 10.14 -10.59
N GLU A 69 59.26 11.41 -10.71
CA GLU A 69 58.41 12.60 -10.93
C GLU A 69 58.12 12.86 -12.45
N PRO A 70 57.49 13.97 -12.87
CA PRO A 70 56.14 14.04 -13.44
C PRO A 70 56.11 14.23 -14.98
N ALA A 71 55.02 13.81 -15.63
CA ALA A 71 54.66 14.27 -16.98
C ALA A 71 53.20 14.76 -16.96
N PRO A 72 52.91 16.00 -17.42
CA PRO A 72 51.54 16.50 -17.50
C PRO A 72 50.86 15.85 -18.71
N ALA A 73 50.18 14.73 -18.49
CA ALA A 73 49.20 14.20 -19.43
C ALA A 73 47.83 14.86 -19.15
N PRO A 74 47.10 15.32 -20.18
CA PRO A 74 45.79 15.92 -20.03
C PRO A 74 44.75 14.88 -19.58
N GLU A 75 43.88 15.35 -18.69
CA GLU A 75 42.52 14.88 -18.43
C GLU A 75 42.37 13.50 -17.78
N PRO A 76 42.05 13.42 -16.46
CA PRO A 76 41.35 12.26 -15.95
C PRO A 76 39.99 12.22 -16.65
N SER A 77 39.80 11.24 -17.54
CA SER A 77 38.47 10.76 -17.88
C SER A 77 37.81 10.35 -16.58
N GLN A 78 36.99 11.24 -16.03
CA GLN A 78 36.01 10.87 -15.02
C GLN A 78 35.21 9.71 -15.64
N PRO A 79 35.07 8.56 -14.95
CA PRO A 79 34.02 7.64 -15.33
C PRO A 79 32.72 8.46 -15.32
N ALA A 80 32.01 8.46 -16.44
CA ALA A 80 30.65 8.99 -16.48
C ALA A 80 29.94 8.47 -15.23
N PRO A 81 29.21 9.32 -14.48
CA PRO A 81 28.38 8.80 -13.41
C PRO A 81 27.52 7.72 -14.05
N GLU A 82 27.72 6.48 -13.61
CA GLU A 82 26.79 5.40 -13.89
C GLU A 82 25.42 6.02 -13.67
N ALA A 83 24.65 6.14 -14.75
CA ALA A 83 23.29 6.59 -14.67
C ALA A 83 22.65 5.60 -13.72
N GLN A 84 22.50 6.01 -12.46
CA GLN A 84 21.79 5.29 -11.43
C GLN A 84 20.43 5.09 -12.05
N THR A 85 20.26 3.91 -12.63
CA THR A 85 19.04 3.54 -13.30
C THR A 85 18.12 3.40 -12.12
N ALA A 86 17.27 4.41 -11.93
CA ALA A 86 16.30 4.40 -10.84
C ALA A 86 15.66 3.01 -10.83
N PRO A 87 15.53 2.35 -9.67
CA PRO A 87 14.98 1.02 -9.61
C PRO A 87 13.64 1.03 -10.35
N ALA A 88 13.57 0.29 -11.45
CA ALA A 88 12.34 0.16 -12.23
C ALA A 88 11.35 -0.60 -11.33
N LEU A 89 10.32 0.11 -10.86
CA LEU A 89 9.28 -0.50 -10.05
C LEU A 89 8.51 -1.51 -10.91
N SER A 90 8.24 -2.69 -10.34
CA SER A 90 7.34 -3.66 -10.98
C SER A 90 5.91 -3.11 -11.05
N GLU A 91 5.13 -3.54 -12.05
CA GLU A 91 3.74 -3.09 -12.23
C GLU A 91 2.87 -3.31 -10.99
N GLU A 92 3.05 -4.43 -10.30
CA GLU A 92 2.34 -4.72 -9.05
C GLU A 92 2.65 -3.69 -7.96
N MET A 93 3.93 -3.28 -7.84
CA MET A 93 4.35 -2.28 -6.86
C MET A 93 3.86 -0.89 -7.24
N ILE A 94 3.82 -0.56 -8.53
CA ILE A 94 3.18 0.66 -9.05
C ILE A 94 1.71 0.69 -8.64
N GLY A 95 0.96 -0.40 -8.91
CA GLY A 95 -0.45 -0.53 -8.53
C GLY A 95 -0.66 -0.33 -7.03
N GLN A 96 0.17 -0.97 -6.19
CA GLN A 96 0.12 -0.81 -4.74
C GLN A 96 0.39 0.64 -4.29
N VAL A 97 1.38 1.31 -4.87
CA VAL A 97 1.68 2.71 -4.53
C VAL A 97 0.52 3.63 -4.94
N VAL A 98 -0.06 3.46 -6.14
CA VAL A 98 -1.24 4.22 -6.56
C VAL A 98 -2.41 3.94 -5.61
N ALA A 99 -2.65 2.70 -5.24
CA ALA A 99 -3.72 2.34 -4.30
C ALA A 99 -3.58 3.06 -2.95
N LEU A 100 -2.37 3.12 -2.39
CA LEU A 100 -2.09 3.86 -1.16
C LEU A 100 -2.31 5.37 -1.32
N LEU A 101 -1.92 5.95 -2.46
CA LEU A 101 -2.14 7.37 -2.74
C LEU A 101 -3.63 7.70 -2.86
N VAL A 102 -4.40 6.83 -3.52
CA VAL A 102 -5.85 6.95 -3.66
C VAL A 102 -6.55 6.84 -2.31
N GLN A 103 -6.22 5.80 -1.54
CA GLN A 103 -6.76 5.61 -0.19
C GLN A 103 -6.50 6.84 0.68
N ARG A 104 -5.27 7.35 0.66
CA ARG A 104 -4.92 8.58 1.38
C ARG A 104 -5.73 9.79 0.91
N GLY A 105 -5.89 9.98 -0.40
CA GLY A 105 -6.66 11.09 -0.96
C GLY A 105 -8.12 11.07 -0.49
N LEU A 106 -8.74 9.89 -0.53
CA LEU A 106 -10.12 9.68 -0.09
C LEU A 106 -10.30 9.90 1.42
N SER A 107 -9.34 9.47 2.24
CA SER A 107 -9.41 9.63 3.71
C SER A 107 -9.15 11.08 4.18
N VAL A 108 -8.36 11.87 3.44
CA VAL A 108 -7.96 13.22 3.89
C VAL A 108 -9.04 14.25 3.59
N ASP A 109 -9.59 14.27 2.37
CA ASP A 109 -10.53 15.32 1.98
C ASP A 109 -11.50 14.85 0.87
N PRO A 110 -12.49 14.01 1.23
CA PRO A 110 -13.48 13.53 0.27
C PRO A 110 -14.35 14.67 -0.34
N ARG A 111 -14.41 15.82 0.33
CA ARG A 111 -15.18 17.00 -0.10
C ARG A 111 -14.51 17.69 -1.29
N LYS A 112 -13.18 17.76 -1.32
CA LYS A 112 -12.44 18.25 -2.50
C LYS A 112 -12.65 17.39 -3.74
N LEU A 113 -12.98 16.13 -3.54
CA LEU A 113 -13.22 15.16 -4.60
C LEU A 113 -14.68 15.15 -5.09
N GLY A 114 -15.57 15.92 -4.46
CA GLY A 114 -16.95 16.11 -4.91
C GLY A 114 -18.04 15.52 -4.00
N LEU A 115 -17.70 14.93 -2.85
CA LEU A 115 -18.72 14.48 -1.89
C LEU A 115 -19.37 15.67 -1.14
N PRO A 116 -20.67 15.59 -0.84
CA PRO A 116 -21.36 16.64 -0.10
C PRO A 116 -20.80 16.77 1.33
N SER A 117 -20.85 17.96 1.91
CA SER A 117 -20.25 18.24 3.22
C SER A 117 -20.81 17.39 4.38
N ASP A 118 -22.03 16.89 4.24
CA ASP A 118 -22.71 16.04 5.23
C ASP A 118 -22.37 14.54 5.07
N ALA A 119 -21.72 14.14 3.97
CA ALA A 119 -21.33 12.76 3.76
C ALA A 119 -20.24 12.35 4.76
N ALA A 120 -20.51 11.28 5.52
CA ALA A 120 -19.51 10.56 6.29
C ALA A 120 -18.98 9.41 5.42
N LEU A 121 -17.71 9.50 5.01
CA LEU A 121 -17.01 8.47 4.26
C LEU A 121 -15.97 7.80 5.14
N ASP A 122 -16.08 6.50 5.32
CA ASP A 122 -15.03 5.64 5.87
C ASP A 122 -14.43 4.81 4.74
N VAL A 123 -13.10 4.80 4.63
CA VAL A 123 -12.37 4.12 3.56
C VAL A 123 -11.68 2.90 4.14
N GLY A 124 -12.12 1.72 3.73
CA GLY A 124 -11.49 0.44 4.05
C GLY A 124 -10.29 0.20 3.13
N GLN A 125 -10.37 -0.83 2.29
CA GLN A 125 -9.31 -1.22 1.37
C GLN A 125 -9.46 -0.54 0.00
N VAL A 126 -8.34 -0.18 -0.61
CA VAL A 126 -8.29 0.25 -2.02
C VAL A 126 -7.36 -0.70 -2.76
N THR A 127 -7.82 -1.19 -3.91
CA THR A 127 -7.02 -2.01 -4.83
C THR A 127 -6.94 -1.30 -6.17
N VAL A 128 -5.75 -1.26 -6.75
CA VAL A 128 -5.54 -0.71 -8.09
C VAL A 128 -4.93 -1.79 -8.96
N GLU A 129 -5.59 -2.08 -10.06
CA GLU A 129 -5.10 -2.96 -11.11
C GLU A 129 -4.70 -2.11 -12.31
N ARG A 130 -3.59 -2.49 -12.94
CA ARG A 130 -3.15 -1.90 -14.20
C ARG A 130 -3.19 -2.98 -15.28
N ASP A 131 -3.76 -2.60 -16.41
CA ASP A 131 -3.81 -3.37 -17.64
C ASP A 131 -3.35 -2.46 -18.77
N ASP A 132 -2.07 -2.55 -19.14
CA ASP A 132 -1.46 -1.74 -20.20
C ASP A 132 -1.64 -0.22 -19.94
N ASP A 133 -2.39 0.47 -20.80
CA ASP A 133 -2.76 1.88 -20.66
C ASP A 133 -3.95 2.14 -19.71
N LEU A 134 -4.60 1.11 -19.18
CA LEU A 134 -5.78 1.23 -18.31
C LEU A 134 -5.40 1.01 -16.84
N VAL A 135 -5.81 1.93 -15.98
CA VAL A 135 -5.66 1.80 -14.52
C VAL A 135 -7.04 1.83 -13.89
N VAL A 136 -7.38 0.78 -13.14
CA VAL A 136 -8.69 0.61 -12.51
C VAL A 136 -8.52 0.58 -11.00
N ALA A 137 -9.18 1.49 -10.28
CA ALA A 137 -9.28 1.45 -8.84
C ALA A 137 -10.62 0.84 -8.41
N ARG A 138 -10.57 0.03 -7.37
CA ARG A 138 -11.73 -0.44 -6.61
C ARG A 138 -11.50 -0.13 -5.14
N ALA A 139 -12.54 0.29 -4.44
CA ALA A 139 -12.45 0.58 -3.03
C ALA A 139 -13.59 -0.06 -2.26
N ASP A 140 -13.32 -0.49 -1.04
CA ASP A 140 -14.30 -0.85 -0.03
C ASP A 140 -14.51 0.39 0.84
N VAL A 141 -15.70 1.00 0.78
CA VAL A 141 -15.99 2.20 1.55
C VAL A 141 -17.35 2.10 2.22
N THR A 142 -17.53 2.82 3.33
CA THR A 142 -18.83 2.98 3.98
C THR A 142 -19.23 4.45 3.86
N LEU A 143 -20.32 4.73 3.14
CA LEU A 143 -20.87 6.07 2.98
C LEU A 143 -22.18 6.18 3.77
N ASN A 144 -22.21 7.05 4.78
CA ASN A 144 -23.38 7.25 5.65
C ASN A 144 -23.91 5.92 6.22
N ASP A 145 -23.01 5.09 6.76
CA ASP A 145 -23.29 3.75 7.32
C ASP A 145 -23.70 2.68 6.29
N ALA A 146 -23.74 3.02 4.99
CA ALA A 146 -24.01 2.06 3.92
C ALA A 146 -22.70 1.56 3.29
N PRO A 147 -22.39 0.25 3.35
CA PRO A 147 -21.23 -0.30 2.67
C PRO A 147 -21.42 -0.26 1.16
N MET A 148 -20.36 0.12 0.45
CA MET A 148 -20.35 0.23 -1.00
C MET A 148 -18.98 -0.10 -1.59
N HIS A 149 -19.00 -0.60 -2.82
CA HIS A 149 -17.80 -1.02 -3.55
C HIS A 149 -17.65 -0.23 -4.86
N PRO A 150 -17.33 1.07 -4.79
CA PRO A 150 -17.12 1.87 -5.99
C PRO A 150 -15.89 1.38 -6.76
N PHE A 151 -15.93 1.64 -8.05
CA PHE A 151 -14.79 1.49 -8.93
C PHE A 151 -14.70 2.71 -9.84
N ALA A 152 -13.49 2.99 -10.32
CA ALA A 152 -13.24 4.01 -11.32
C ALA A 152 -12.06 3.59 -12.17
N ALA A 153 -11.98 4.13 -13.38
CA ALA A 153 -10.89 3.84 -14.28
C ALA A 153 -10.34 5.11 -14.93
N VAL A 154 -9.02 5.15 -15.10
CA VAL A 154 -8.31 6.19 -15.85
C VAL A 154 -7.49 5.53 -16.95
N ARG A 155 -7.36 6.22 -18.07
CA ARG A 155 -6.53 5.82 -19.21
C ARG A 155 -5.27 6.67 -19.23
N LEU A 156 -4.12 6.02 -19.32
CA LEU A 156 -2.85 6.64 -19.68
C LEU A 156 -2.83 6.82 -21.20
N THR A 157 -2.50 8.02 -21.62
CA THR A 157 -2.30 8.39 -23.03
C THR A 157 -1.00 9.17 -23.14
N GLU A 158 -0.49 9.36 -24.37
CA GLU A 158 0.69 10.19 -24.60
C GLU A 158 0.49 11.64 -24.10
N GLU A 159 -0.75 12.13 -24.16
CA GLU A 159 -1.15 13.47 -23.71
C GLU A 159 -1.27 13.57 -22.18
N GLY A 160 -1.35 12.44 -21.47
CA GLY A 160 -1.50 12.39 -20.02
C GLY A 160 -2.56 11.40 -19.54
N LEU A 161 -3.03 11.61 -18.31
CA LEU A 161 -4.07 10.79 -17.67
C LEU A 161 -5.46 11.35 -17.99
N SER A 162 -6.40 10.48 -18.38
CA SER A 162 -7.78 10.84 -18.65
C SER A 162 -8.74 9.92 -17.89
N SER A 163 -9.71 10.47 -17.16
CA SER A 163 -10.74 9.66 -16.49
C SER A 163 -11.76 9.12 -17.47
N LEU A 164 -12.19 7.88 -17.25
CA LEU A 164 -13.30 7.29 -17.99
C LEU A 164 -14.62 7.65 -17.31
N SER A 165 -15.68 7.80 -18.10
CA SER A 165 -17.03 8.02 -17.60
C SER A 165 -17.59 6.76 -16.93
N PRO A 166 -18.51 6.90 -15.97
CA PRO A 166 -19.19 5.76 -15.37
C PRO A 166 -19.90 4.93 -16.45
N PRO A 167 -19.86 3.58 -16.37
CA PRO A 167 -20.54 2.74 -17.34
C PRO A 167 -22.06 2.86 -17.21
N ASP A 168 -22.79 2.70 -18.32
CA ASP A 168 -24.26 2.82 -18.35
C ASP A 168 -25.01 1.87 -17.41
N ALA A 169 -24.38 0.76 -17.02
CA ALA A 169 -24.93 -0.19 -16.06
C ALA A 169 -24.86 0.32 -14.60
N LEU A 170 -24.11 1.39 -14.33
CA LEU A 170 -23.93 1.95 -12.99
C LEU A 170 -25.12 2.86 -12.63
N PRO A 171 -25.81 2.62 -11.50
CA PRO A 171 -26.89 3.49 -11.04
C PRO A 171 -26.42 4.94 -10.86
N GLU A 172 -27.25 5.91 -11.22
CA GLU A 172 -26.91 7.36 -11.09
C GLU A 172 -26.56 7.76 -9.66
N ALA A 173 -27.16 7.11 -8.67
CA ALA A 173 -26.84 7.34 -7.25
C ALA A 173 -25.38 7.04 -6.90
N TRP A 174 -24.67 6.26 -7.72
CA TRP A 174 -23.27 5.87 -7.50
C TRP A 174 -22.29 6.70 -8.31
N HIS A 175 -22.76 7.52 -9.25
CA HIS A 175 -21.92 8.40 -10.07
C HIS A 175 -21.06 9.34 -9.22
N PRO A 176 -21.57 9.98 -8.14
CA PRO A 176 -20.73 10.83 -7.30
C PRO A 176 -19.53 10.09 -6.71
N MET A 177 -19.71 8.84 -6.27
CA MET A 177 -18.60 8.06 -5.70
C MET A 177 -17.64 7.57 -6.78
N HIS A 178 -18.17 7.20 -7.95
CA HIS A 178 -17.33 6.91 -9.11
C HIS A 178 -16.45 8.11 -9.47
N ASP A 179 -17.01 9.31 -9.53
CA ASP A 179 -16.27 10.54 -9.88
C ASP A 179 -15.25 10.93 -8.81
N VAL A 180 -15.59 10.75 -7.54
CA VAL A 180 -14.68 10.95 -6.40
C VAL A 180 -13.51 9.99 -6.49
N LEU A 181 -13.76 8.71 -6.74
CA LEU A 181 -12.72 7.70 -6.88
C LEU A 181 -11.89 7.92 -8.17
N ALA A 182 -12.52 8.34 -9.27
CA ALA A 182 -11.84 8.68 -10.51
C ALA A 182 -10.90 9.87 -10.31
N THR A 183 -11.35 10.89 -9.57
CA THR A 183 -10.54 12.06 -9.21
C THR A 183 -9.38 11.66 -8.32
N ALA A 184 -9.63 10.87 -7.26
CA ALA A 184 -8.59 10.36 -6.38
C ALA A 184 -7.56 9.51 -7.14
N LEU A 185 -8.03 8.65 -8.05
CA LEU A 185 -7.18 7.84 -8.92
C LEU A 185 -6.31 8.71 -9.83
N MET A 186 -6.90 9.72 -10.43
CA MET A 186 -6.18 10.66 -11.28
C MET A 186 -5.12 11.43 -10.50
N GLU A 187 -5.45 11.93 -9.30
CA GLU A 187 -4.49 12.62 -8.42
C GLU A 187 -3.37 11.69 -7.94
N GLY A 188 -3.70 10.45 -7.53
CA GLY A 188 -2.71 9.47 -7.10
C GLY A 188 -1.76 9.08 -8.23
N ALA A 189 -2.29 8.86 -9.44
CA ALA A 189 -1.51 8.62 -10.63
C ALA A 189 -0.60 9.81 -11.00
N GLN A 190 -1.11 11.04 -10.93
CA GLN A 190 -0.31 12.24 -11.19
C GLN A 190 0.79 12.45 -10.15
N GLN A 191 0.53 12.19 -8.87
CA GLN A 191 1.54 12.26 -7.82
C GLN A 191 2.65 11.23 -8.06
N LEU A 192 2.30 10.01 -8.47
CA LEU A 192 3.27 9.00 -8.83
C LEU A 192 4.10 9.42 -10.05
N GLU A 193 3.46 10.01 -11.07
CA GLU A 193 4.15 10.55 -12.24
C GLU A 193 5.12 11.67 -11.87
N GLN A 194 4.76 12.56 -10.95
CA GLN A 194 5.65 13.61 -10.47
C GLN A 194 6.86 13.05 -9.70
N ALA A 195 6.68 11.93 -8.99
CA ALA A 195 7.74 11.29 -8.22
C ALA A 195 8.69 10.46 -9.09
N LEU A 196 8.18 9.71 -10.07
CA LEU A 196 8.95 8.78 -10.91
C LEU A 196 9.27 9.32 -12.31
N GLY A 197 8.70 10.48 -12.67
CA GLY A 197 8.67 10.94 -14.07
C GLY A 197 7.80 10.05 -14.96
N ARG A 198 7.96 10.15 -16.28
CA ARG A 198 7.26 9.30 -17.26
C ARG A 198 7.72 7.82 -17.26
N ALA A 199 8.56 7.42 -16.30
CA ALA A 199 9.12 6.06 -16.23
C ALA A 199 8.06 4.97 -16.04
N TRP A 200 6.95 5.28 -15.35
CA TRP A 200 5.86 4.34 -15.13
C TRP A 200 4.81 4.34 -16.26
N VAL A 201 4.86 5.29 -17.20
CA VAL A 201 3.93 5.38 -18.34
C VAL A 201 4.37 4.47 -19.49
N ARG A 202 5.59 3.95 -19.45
CA ARG A 202 6.20 3.20 -20.55
C ARG A 202 6.04 1.67 -20.32
N PRO A 203 5.54 0.92 -21.32
CA PRO A 203 5.52 -0.54 -21.27
C PRO A 203 6.93 -1.15 -21.36
#